data_AF-A0A1C6DY81-F1
#
_entry.id   AF-A0A1C6DY81-F1
#
_cell.length_a   1.000
_cell.length_b   1.000
_cell.length_c   1.000
_cell.angle_alpha   90.00
_cell.angle_beta   90.00
_cell.angle_gamma   90.00
#
_symmetry.space_group_name_H-M   'P 1'
#
loop_
_entity.id
_entity.type
_entity.pdbx_description
1 polymer ?
#
loop_
_entity_poly.entity_id
_entity_poly.type
_entity_poly.pdbx_seq_one_letter_code
_entity_poly.pdbx_strand_id
1 'polypeptide(L)' 'MDMECKETDKVTIEEARKQQGMSRREVSEWLEIPYRTLTNWENGVRSCPHYIEKLIVEKILQGK' A
#
# COMPACT_ATOMS: atom_id res chain seq x y z
N MET A 1 24.68 -12.82 -4.24
CA MET A 1 23.55 -11.90 -4.48
C MET A 1 22.77 -11.85 -3.19
N ASP A 2 23.25 -11.03 -2.26
CA ASP A 2 22.63 -10.84 -0.96
C ASP A 2 21.36 -10.02 -1.16
N MET A 3 20.24 -10.74 -1.17
CA MET A 3 18.91 -10.17 -1.16
C MET A 3 18.73 -9.56 0.23
N GLU A 4 19.08 -8.28 0.37
CA GLU A 4 18.84 -7.52 1.60
C GLU A 4 17.36 -7.64 1.98
N CYS A 5 17.10 -8.40 3.04
CA CYS A 5 15.84 -8.37 3.76
C CYS A 5 15.75 -7.01 4.45
N LYS A 6 15.27 -5.99 3.72
CA LYS A 6 15.04 -4.68 4.30
C LYS A 6 13.91 -4.80 5.32
N GLU A 7 14.28 -4.57 6.57
CA GLU A 7 13.42 -4.36 7.71
C GLU A 7 12.30 -3.38 7.30
N THR A 8 11.09 -3.89 7.09
CA THR A 8 9.94 -3.05 6.72
C THR A 8 9.43 -2.39 8.00
N ASP A 9 10.09 -1.31 8.41
CA ASP A 9 9.55 -0.33 9.34
C ASP A 9 8.20 0.16 8.81
N LYS A 10 7.10 -0.39 9.35
CA LYS A 10 5.71 0.09 9.30
C LYS A 10 5.38 1.07 8.14
N VAL A 11 5.65 0.68 6.90
CA VAL A 11 5.32 1.51 5.74
C VAL A 11 3.82 1.49 5.56
N THR A 12 3.18 2.65 5.60
CA THR A 12 1.74 2.77 5.35
C THR A 12 1.42 2.69 3.86
N ILE A 13 0.16 2.42 3.53
CA ILE A 13 -0.31 2.37 2.13
C ILE A 13 -0.03 3.71 1.41
N GLU A 14 -0.19 4.83 2.11
CA GLU A 14 0.06 6.17 1.55
C GLU A 14 1.54 6.37 1.20
N GLU A 15 2.44 5.95 2.09
CA GLU A 15 3.88 6.06 1.87
C GLU A 15 4.34 5.17 0.73
N ALA A 16 3.94 3.90 0.72
CA ALA A 16 4.26 2.97 -0.37
C ALA A 16 3.81 3.53 -1.72
N ARG A 17 2.59 4.07 -1.78
CA ARG A 17 2.02 4.69 -2.98
C ARG A 17 2.82 5.91 -3.43
N LYS A 18 3.17 6.82 -2.51
CA LYS A 18 4.01 8.00 -2.81
C LYS A 18 5.40 7.60 -3.30
N GLN A 19 5.98 6.54 -2.73
CA GLN A 19 7.30 6.03 -3.08
C GLN A 19 7.33 5.46 -4.52
N GLN A 20 6.26 4.79 -4.94
CA GLN A 20 6.08 4.32 -6.32
C GLN A 20 5.56 5.38 -7.28
N GLY A 21 5.21 6.58 -6.80
CA GLY A 21 4.63 7.63 -7.64
C GLY A 21 3.22 7.33 -8.16
N MET A 22 2.50 6.38 -7.56
CA MET A 22 1.16 5.99 -7.98
C MET A 22 0.10 6.93 -7.40
N SER A 23 -0.97 7.18 -8.16
CA SER A 23 -2.18 7.83 -7.65
C SER A 23 -3.08 6.83 -6.90
N ARG A 24 -3.97 7.35 -6.04
CA ARG A 24 -4.98 6.52 -5.34
C ARG A 24 -5.87 5.75 -6.33
N ARG A 25 -6.14 6.37 -7.48
CA ARG A 25 -6.94 5.77 -8.55
C ARG A 25 -6.21 4.59 -9.19
N GLU A 26 -4.94 4.74 -9.50
CA GLU A 26 -4.13 3.64 -10.05
C GLU A 26 -4.04 2.46 -9.08
N VAL A 27 -3.80 2.72 -7.79
CA VAL A 27 -3.78 1.66 -6.76
C VAL A 27 -5.14 0.97 -6.65
N SER A 28 -6.23 1.75 -6.70
CA SER A 28 -7.60 1.23 -6.66
C SER A 28 -7.93 0.35 -7.86
N GLU A 29 -7.57 0.78 -9.07
CA GLU A 29 -7.78 0.03 -10.31
C GLU A 29 -6.89 -1.23 -10.37
N TRP A 30 -5.65 -1.13 -9.86
CA TRP A 30 -4.70 -2.24 -9.92
C TRP A 30 -4.96 -3.35 -8.89
N LEU A 31 -5.31 -2.97 -7.65
CA LEU A 31 -5.60 -3.94 -6.59
C LEU A 31 -7.08 -4.33 -6.53
N GLU A 32 -7.91 -3.74 -7.39
CA GLU A 32 -9.37 -3.89 -7.42
C GLU A 32 -10.02 -3.54 -6.06
N ILE A 33 -9.35 -2.69 -5.27
CA ILE A 33 -9.86 -2.18 -4.01
C ILE A 33 -10.69 -0.94 -4.31
N PRO A 34 -11.93 -0.81 -3.79
CA PRO A 34 -12.71 0.40 -4.01
C PRO A 34 -11.98 1.66 -3.55
N TYR A 35 -11.94 2.68 -4.41
CA TYR A 35 -11.26 3.96 -4.14
C TYR A 35 -11.61 4.56 -2.76
N ARG A 36 -12.89 4.44 -2.37
CA ARG A 36 -13.39 4.94 -1.09
C ARG A 36 -12.83 4.16 0.10
N THR A 37 -12.61 2.85 -0.06
CA THR A 37 -12.00 2.01 0.97
C THR A 37 -10.54 2.38 1.18
N LEU A 38 -9.78 2.52 0.08
CA LEU A 38 -8.39 2.99 0.11
C LEU A 38 -8.27 4.36 0.78
N THR A 39 -9.14 5.31 0.38
CA THR A 39 -9.18 6.66 0.95
C THR A 39 -9.55 6.64 2.44
N ASN A 40 -10.48 5.79 2.87
CA ASN A 40 -10.85 5.66 4.28
C ASN A 40 -9.70 5.09 5.13
N TRP A 41 -8.90 4.17 4.56
CA TRP A 41 -7.72 3.63 5.22
C TRP A 41 -6.62 4.69 5.36
N GLU A 42 -6.29 5.40 4.28
CA GLU A 42 -5.28 6.48 4.33
C GLU A 42 -5.71 7.63 5.27
N ASN A 43 -6.98 8.02 5.27
CA ASN A 43 -7.50 9.09 6.13
C ASN A 43 -7.76 8.65 7.59
N GLY A 44 -7.55 7.37 7.94
CA GLY A 44 -7.81 6.85 9.28
C GLY A 44 -9.29 6.76 9.68
N VAL A 45 -10.22 6.92 8.72
CA VAL A 45 -11.67 6.76 8.96
C VAL A 45 -12.01 5.30 9.32
N ARG A 46 -11.25 4.36 8.75
CA ARG A 46 -11.31 2.93 9.08
C ARG A 46 -9.89 2.40 9.23
N SER A 47 -9.65 1.61 10.27
CA SER A 47 -8.39 0.86 10.40
C SER A 47 -8.38 -0.29 9.39
N CYS A 48 -7.38 -0.30 8.51
CA CYS A 48 -7.12 -1.45 7.65
C CYS A 48 -6.67 -2.64 8.51
N PRO A 49 -7.15 -3.88 8.27
CA PRO A 49 -6.58 -5.04 8.92
C PRO A 49 -5.09 -5.15 8.63
N HIS A 50 -4.28 -5.40 9.65
CA HIS A 50 -2.81 -5.34 9.56
C HIS A 50 -2.23 -6.25 8.47
N TYR A 51 -2.80 -7.45 8.29
CA TYR A 51 -2.36 -8.39 7.26
C TYR A 51 -2.66 -7.89 5.83
N ILE A 52 -3.78 -7.17 5.64
CA ILE A 52 -4.14 -6.59 4.34
C ILE A 52 -3.23 -5.42 4.02
N GLU A 53 -2.98 -4.55 5.01
CA GLU A 53 -2.07 -3.41 4.85
C GLU A 53 -0.68 -3.89 4.41
N LYS A 54 -0.15 -4.92 5.07
CA LYS A 54 1.13 -5.53 4.68
C LYS A 54 1.11 -6.03 3.23
N LEU A 55 0.07 -6.75 2.82
CA LEU A 55 -0.06 -7.27 1.46
C LEU A 55 -0.14 -6.16 0.41
N ILE A 56 -0.90 -5.09 0.68
CA ILE A 56 -1.04 -3.94 -0.22
C ILE A 56 0.31 -3.24 -0.39
N VAL A 57 1.00 -2.96 0.72
CA VAL A 57 2.30 -2.31 0.73
C VAL A 57 3.34 -3.15 0.00
N GLU A 58 3.40 -4.45 0.28
CA GLU A 58 4.32 -5.38 -0.38
C GLU A 58 4.08 -5.43 -1.89
N LYS A 59 2.81 -5.48 -2.32
CA LYS A 59 2.48 -5.41 -3.75
C LYS A 59 2.94 -4.10 -4.36
N ILE A 60 2.54 -2.95 -3.79
CA ILE A 60 2.94 -1.63 -4.29
C ILE A 60 4.47 -1.55 -4.44
N LEU A 61 5.22 -1.95 -3.42
CA LEU A 61 6.68 -1.91 -3.44
C LEU A 61 7.32 -2.89 -4.45
N GLN A 62 6.71 -4.05 -4.70
CA GLN A 62 7.15 -4.96 -5.76
C GLN A 62 7.02 -4.37 -7.17
N GLY A 63 6.19 -3.33 -7.33
CA GLY A 63 5.94 -2.72 -8.64
C GLY A 63 5.09 -3.59 -9.56
N LYS A 64 4.73 -3.04 -10.71
CA LYS A 64 4.03 -3.75 -11.79
C LYS A 64 5.03 -4.40 -12.74
#